data_AF-A0A3A5S4B5-F1
#
_entry.id   AF-A0A3A5S4B5-F1
#
_cell.length_a   1.000
_cell.length_b   1.000
_cell.length_c   1.000
_cell.angle_alpha   90.00
_cell.angle_beta   90.00
_cell.angle_gamma   90.00
#
_symmetry.space_group_name_H-M   'P 1'
#
loop_
_entity.id
_entity.type
_entity.pdbx_description
1 polymer ?
#
loop_
_entity_poly.entity_id
_entity_poly.type
_entity_poly.pdbx_seq_one_letter_code
_entity_poly.pdbx_strand_id
1 'polypeptide(L)'
;MVKATKDNRPFSSGVFDLEEFNIYTKVIDLPLDGIPTYLEEGINGVCTGGSALFNVFSNKRRVVKNDLITIFPYQLASITEISTDFAVIFFKVPKKLFMDTINGLGRLTLDYFFYMRKYYSSPLSEEEYKRFVHFCHILSCRVDLSCAFLRRESVMYLLRVYYWDLYVGYKSNPKAMASVKFVRKEKQVFEFFYLVIEYHTISRDVAFYADKMCISPKYLTMLITDNTGRSAKEWIVEYTILEIKVLLKDSNLEIKEVVSRTNFQSNSTMTRFFRKHTGTTPSEYRERMFV
;
A
#
# COMPACT_ATOMS: atom_id res chain seq x y z
N MET A 1 -45.05 -10.75 -30.39
CA MET A 1 -44.31 -9.50 -30.68
C MET A 1 -43.79 -8.96 -29.34
N VAL A 2 -42.52 -9.18 -28.97
CA VAL A 2 -41.27 -8.52 -29.41
C VAL A 2 -40.81 -7.45 -28.40
N LYS A 3 -39.65 -7.74 -27.77
CA LYS A 3 -38.52 -6.90 -27.27
C LYS A 3 -38.77 -5.87 -26.16
N ALA A 4 -38.17 -6.03 -24.97
CA ALA A 4 -36.78 -5.67 -24.53
C ALA A 4 -36.70 -4.18 -24.12
N THR A 5 -36.12 -3.75 -22.99
CA THR A 5 -34.74 -3.94 -22.50
C THR A 5 -34.52 -3.30 -21.12
N LYS A 6 -33.55 -3.86 -20.36
CA LYS A 6 -32.53 -3.20 -19.49
C LYS A 6 -33.01 -2.45 -18.24
N ASP A 7 -32.30 -2.37 -17.12
CA ASP A 7 -31.12 -3.04 -16.54
C ASP A 7 -31.13 -2.49 -15.10
N ASN A 8 -31.64 -3.25 -14.13
CA ASN A 8 -31.73 -2.80 -12.73
C ASN A 8 -30.40 -3.13 -12.04
N ARG A 9 -29.47 -2.18 -12.00
CA ARG A 9 -28.32 -2.19 -11.10
C ARG A 9 -28.41 -1.01 -10.14
N PRO A 10 -28.30 -1.21 -8.81
CA PRO A 10 -28.17 -0.10 -7.88
C PRO A 10 -26.78 0.53 -8.02
N PHE A 11 -26.73 1.87 -8.03
CA PHE A 11 -25.54 2.70 -8.19
C PHE A 11 -24.77 2.84 -6.86
N SER A 12 -23.44 2.70 -6.96
CA SER A 12 -22.44 2.64 -5.89
C SER A 12 -22.11 4.02 -5.29
N SER A 13 -22.23 4.14 -3.97
CA SER A 13 -21.78 5.29 -3.17
C SER A 13 -20.26 5.21 -2.89
N GLY A 14 -19.57 6.36 -2.92
CA GLY A 14 -18.12 6.49 -2.75
C GLY A 14 -17.60 6.27 -1.32
N VAL A 15 -18.00 5.18 -0.68
CA VAL A 15 -17.40 4.64 0.54
C VAL A 15 -15.94 4.27 0.24
N PHE A 16 -15.02 4.41 1.19
CA PHE A 16 -13.74 3.71 1.04
C PHE A 16 -14.06 2.21 1.00
N ASP A 17 -13.83 1.55 -0.13
CA ASP A 17 -14.08 0.13 -0.27
C ASP A 17 -13.12 -0.69 0.58
N LEU A 18 -13.50 -0.88 1.84
CA LEU A 18 -13.22 -2.13 2.53
C LEU A 18 -13.96 -3.30 1.87
N GLU A 19 -14.85 -3.06 0.89
CA GLU A 19 -15.40 -4.10 0.00
C GLU A 19 -14.30 -4.85 -0.76
N GLU A 20 -13.11 -4.26 -0.95
CA GLU A 20 -11.94 -4.91 -1.57
C GLU A 20 -11.03 -5.67 -0.59
N PHE A 21 -11.20 -5.49 0.74
CA PHE A 21 -10.44 -6.26 1.72
C PHE A 21 -11.11 -7.60 1.95
N ASN A 22 -10.79 -8.57 1.10
CA ASN A 22 -11.27 -9.94 1.21
C ASN A 22 -10.12 -10.91 1.46
N ILE A 23 -10.48 -12.10 1.95
CA ILE A 23 -9.61 -13.26 1.87
C ILE A 23 -9.86 -13.94 0.52
N TYR A 24 -8.83 -13.94 -0.30
CA TYR A 24 -8.83 -14.50 -1.64
C TYR A 24 -8.23 -15.91 -1.62
N THR A 25 -8.80 -16.78 -2.44
CA THR A 25 -8.33 -18.17 -2.61
C THR A 25 -8.05 -18.54 -4.06
N LYS A 26 -8.51 -17.73 -5.01
CA LYS A 26 -8.31 -17.97 -6.43
C LYS A 26 -7.03 -17.28 -6.88
N VAL A 27 -6.20 -18.01 -7.63
CA VAL A 27 -4.93 -17.52 -8.16
C VAL A 27 -5.14 -16.29 -9.07
N ILE A 28 -6.26 -16.24 -9.80
CA ILE A 28 -6.59 -15.12 -10.70
C ILE A 28 -6.79 -13.78 -9.97
N ASP A 29 -7.07 -13.82 -8.67
CA ASP A 29 -7.26 -12.61 -7.85
C ASP A 29 -5.90 -12.04 -7.37
N LEU A 30 -4.78 -12.75 -7.58
CA LEU A 30 -3.45 -12.22 -7.28
C LEU A 30 -3.15 -11.07 -8.25
N PRO A 31 -2.71 -9.90 -7.76
CA PRO A 31 -2.33 -8.77 -8.60
C PRO A 31 -0.91 -8.96 -9.16
N LEU A 32 -0.62 -10.16 -9.68
CA LEU A 32 0.65 -10.58 -10.24
C LEU A 32 0.42 -11.41 -11.50
N ASP A 33 1.20 -11.13 -12.52
CA ASP A 33 1.30 -11.95 -13.72
C ASP A 33 2.77 -12.13 -14.12
N GLY A 34 3.04 -12.61 -15.33
CA GLY A 34 4.39 -12.80 -15.84
C GLY A 34 5.16 -11.49 -16.12
N ILE A 35 4.50 -10.33 -16.02
CA ILE A 35 5.07 -9.01 -16.33
C ILE A 35 5.41 -8.30 -15.01
N PRO A 36 6.69 -7.99 -14.75
CA PRO A 36 7.08 -7.25 -13.55
C PRO A 36 6.34 -5.91 -13.44
N THR A 37 5.56 -5.74 -12.37
CA THR A 37 4.73 -4.56 -12.13
C THR A 37 4.91 -4.07 -10.70
N TYR A 38 4.85 -2.75 -10.50
CA TYR A 38 4.86 -2.17 -9.16
C TYR A 38 3.50 -2.35 -8.49
N LEU A 39 3.51 -2.97 -7.31
CA LEU A 39 2.28 -3.29 -6.60
C LEU A 39 1.63 -2.06 -5.96
N GLU A 40 0.36 -1.81 -6.29
CA GLU A 40 -0.50 -0.82 -5.63
C GLU A 40 -1.04 -1.31 -4.26
N GLU A 41 -1.04 -2.64 -4.06
CA GLU A 41 -1.49 -3.31 -2.85
C GLU A 41 -0.43 -4.30 -2.36
N GLY A 42 -0.26 -4.42 -1.05
CA GLY A 42 0.57 -5.46 -0.45
C GLY A 42 -0.12 -6.82 -0.53
N ILE A 43 0.63 -7.87 -0.81
CA ILE A 43 0.13 -9.25 -0.90
C ILE A 43 0.61 -9.99 0.35
N ASN A 44 -0.33 -10.56 1.12
CA ASN A 44 -0.01 -11.29 2.35
C ASN A 44 -0.79 -12.60 2.33
N GLY A 45 -0.12 -13.74 2.29
CA GLY A 45 -0.78 -15.02 2.07
C GLY A 45 0.09 -16.22 2.39
N VAL A 46 -0.49 -17.40 2.22
CA VAL A 46 0.20 -18.68 2.39
C VAL A 46 -0.13 -19.58 1.20
N CYS A 47 0.89 -20.25 0.67
CA CYS A 47 0.70 -21.27 -0.35
C CYS A 47 0.10 -22.53 0.28
N THR A 48 -0.99 -23.06 -0.28
CA THR A 48 -1.71 -24.22 0.25
C THR A 48 -1.54 -25.47 -0.61
N GLY A 49 -1.04 -25.32 -1.83
CA GLY A 49 -0.79 -26.42 -2.78
C GLY A 49 0.07 -25.99 -3.96
N GLY A 50 0.69 -26.97 -4.63
CA GLY A 50 1.54 -26.74 -5.80
C GLY A 50 2.77 -25.86 -5.54
N SER A 51 3.21 -25.17 -6.59
CA SER A 51 4.33 -24.23 -6.53
C SER A 51 4.24 -23.14 -7.59
N ALA A 52 4.89 -22.01 -7.33
CA ALA A 52 5.09 -20.96 -8.32
C ALA A 52 6.41 -20.21 -8.07
N LEU A 53 7.00 -19.66 -9.13
CA LEU A 53 8.20 -18.82 -9.03
C LEU A 53 7.81 -17.35 -8.89
N PHE A 54 7.97 -16.81 -7.69
CA PHE A 54 7.80 -15.38 -7.41
C PHE A 54 9.10 -14.66 -7.67
N ASN A 55 9.00 -13.48 -8.30
CA ASN A 55 10.14 -12.60 -8.54
C ASN A 55 9.80 -11.25 -7.90
N VAL A 56 10.54 -10.85 -6.87
CA VAL A 56 10.41 -9.54 -6.23
C VAL A 56 11.71 -8.78 -6.43
N PHE A 57 11.69 -7.78 -7.31
CA PHE A 57 12.87 -7.18 -7.93
C PHE A 57 13.82 -8.26 -8.48
N SER A 58 15.06 -8.31 -7.99
CA SER A 58 16.08 -9.30 -8.35
C SER A 58 16.01 -10.59 -7.54
N ASN A 59 15.14 -10.69 -6.52
CA ASN A 59 15.04 -11.86 -5.66
C ASN A 59 13.99 -12.83 -6.20
N LYS A 60 14.45 -13.95 -6.75
CA LYS A 60 13.59 -15.05 -7.21
C LYS A 60 13.48 -16.11 -6.13
N ARG A 61 12.26 -16.55 -5.81
CA ARG A 61 12.02 -17.68 -4.91
C ARG A 61 10.90 -18.55 -5.44
N ARG A 62 11.14 -19.86 -5.47
CA ARG A 62 10.08 -20.84 -5.68
C ARG A 62 9.34 -20.99 -4.36
N VAL A 63 8.08 -20.60 -4.38
CA VAL A 63 7.13 -20.74 -3.29
C VAL A 63 6.46 -22.10 -3.42
N VAL A 64 6.42 -22.86 -2.33
CA VAL A 64 5.78 -24.18 -2.24
C VAL A 64 4.78 -24.20 -1.09
N LYS A 65 4.01 -25.29 -0.97
CA LYS A 65 3.04 -25.47 0.11
C LYS A 65 3.63 -25.12 1.49
N ASN A 66 2.84 -24.40 2.28
CA ASN A 66 3.14 -23.84 3.61
C ASN A 66 4.12 -22.65 3.63
N ASP A 67 4.60 -22.17 2.49
CA ASP A 67 5.36 -20.92 2.48
C ASP A 67 4.41 -19.74 2.72
N LEU A 68 4.73 -18.91 3.72
CA LEU A 68 4.19 -17.57 3.86
C LEU A 68 4.74 -16.69 2.74
N ILE A 69 3.91 -15.76 2.26
CA ILE A 69 4.23 -14.77 1.25
C ILE A 69 3.79 -13.41 1.80
N THR A 70 4.73 -12.47 1.93
CA THR A 70 4.47 -11.10 2.35
C THR A 70 5.26 -10.15 1.45
N ILE A 71 4.57 -9.52 0.50
CA ILE A 71 5.12 -8.53 -0.42
C ILE A 71 4.46 -7.19 -0.09
N PHE A 72 5.25 -6.17 0.22
CA PHE A 72 4.72 -4.86 0.55
C PHE A 72 4.30 -4.09 -0.71
N PRO A 73 3.39 -3.10 -0.59
CA PRO A 73 3.13 -2.16 -1.67
C PRO A 73 4.42 -1.49 -2.15
N TYR A 74 4.41 -0.95 -3.37
CA TYR A 74 5.54 -0.29 -4.03
C TYR A 74 6.72 -1.22 -4.39
N GLN A 75 6.58 -2.53 -4.20
CA GLN A 75 7.59 -3.50 -4.64
C GLN A 75 7.30 -3.95 -6.07
N LEU A 76 8.35 -4.04 -6.89
CA LEU A 76 8.27 -4.60 -8.24
C LEU A 76 8.17 -6.12 -8.13
N ALA A 77 7.07 -6.71 -8.59
CA ALA A 77 6.83 -8.14 -8.46
C ALA A 77 6.21 -8.77 -9.72
N SER A 78 6.47 -10.05 -9.94
CA SER A 78 5.83 -10.90 -10.95
C SER A 78 5.79 -12.35 -10.48
N ILE A 79 4.92 -13.14 -11.10
CA ILE A 79 4.78 -14.58 -10.86
C ILE A 79 4.91 -15.35 -12.17
N THR A 80 5.68 -16.42 -12.14
CA THR A 80 6.01 -17.25 -13.31
C THR A 80 6.06 -18.72 -12.90
N GLU A 81 6.12 -19.64 -13.87
CA GLU A 81 6.30 -21.09 -13.60
C GLU A 81 5.29 -21.66 -12.58
N ILE A 82 4.02 -21.28 -12.72
CA ILE A 82 2.91 -21.70 -11.86
C ILE A 82 2.52 -23.14 -12.19
N SER A 83 2.52 -24.03 -11.19
CA SER A 83 2.06 -25.41 -11.37
C SER A 83 0.53 -25.48 -11.47
N THR A 84 0.01 -26.54 -12.09
CA THR A 84 -1.43 -26.73 -12.32
C THR A 84 -2.25 -26.86 -11.04
N ASP A 85 -1.61 -27.29 -9.96
CA ASP A 85 -2.19 -27.48 -8.63
C ASP A 85 -1.84 -26.33 -7.66
N PHE A 86 -1.29 -25.22 -8.16
CA PHE A 86 -0.94 -24.08 -7.32
C PHE A 86 -2.19 -23.49 -6.66
N ALA A 87 -2.15 -23.40 -5.33
CA ALA A 87 -3.23 -22.88 -4.52
C ALA A 87 -2.67 -21.96 -3.43
N VAL A 88 -3.41 -20.90 -3.11
CA VAL A 88 -2.97 -19.86 -2.18
C VAL A 88 -4.17 -19.32 -1.41
N ILE A 89 -3.97 -18.96 -0.14
CA ILE A 89 -4.92 -18.14 0.64
C ILE A 89 -4.21 -16.83 0.94
N PHE A 90 -4.79 -15.69 0.57
CA PHE A 90 -4.13 -14.40 0.76
C PHE A 90 -5.14 -13.26 0.95
N PHE A 91 -4.65 -12.13 1.44
CA PHE A 91 -5.36 -10.87 1.48
C PHE A 91 -4.48 -9.75 0.92
N LYS A 92 -5.15 -8.76 0.34
CA LYS A 92 -4.52 -7.58 -0.24
C LYS A 92 -4.64 -6.41 0.73
N VAL A 93 -3.57 -5.66 0.91
CA VAL A 93 -3.55 -4.47 1.77
C VAL A 93 -3.29 -3.25 0.90
N PRO A 94 -4.31 -2.41 0.66
CA PRO A 94 -4.13 -1.18 -0.11
C PRO A 94 -3.03 -0.31 0.48
N LYS A 95 -2.23 0.34 -0.38
CA LYS A 95 -1.08 1.16 0.05
C LYS A 95 -1.40 2.12 1.20
N LYS A 96 -2.56 2.78 1.17
CA LYS A 96 -2.98 3.71 2.23
C LYS A 96 -3.16 3.00 3.57
N LEU A 97 -3.91 1.89 3.58
CA LEU A 97 -4.11 1.09 4.81
C LEU A 97 -2.79 0.53 5.32
N PHE A 98 -1.90 0.10 4.43
CA PHE A 98 -0.56 -0.32 4.80
C PHE A 98 0.19 0.83 5.49
N MET A 99 0.22 2.03 4.91
CA MET A 99 0.87 3.21 5.51
C MET A 99 0.30 3.56 6.88
N ASP A 100 -1.03 3.62 7.00
CA ASP A 100 -1.70 3.94 8.27
C ASP A 100 -1.42 2.88 9.35
N THR A 101 -1.31 1.62 8.93
CA THR A 101 -0.92 0.49 9.78
C THR A 101 0.52 0.66 10.28
N ILE A 102 1.47 0.87 9.37
CA ILE A 102 2.90 0.91 9.70
C ILE A 102 3.34 2.19 10.43
N ASN A 103 2.74 3.35 10.13
CA ASN A 103 3.07 4.62 10.80
C ASN A 103 2.80 4.51 12.31
N GLY A 104 1.74 3.81 12.69
CA GLY A 104 1.43 3.52 14.10
C GLY A 104 2.43 2.60 14.81
N LEU A 105 3.32 1.91 14.09
CA LEU A 105 4.35 1.05 14.69
C LEU A 105 5.59 1.83 15.13
N GLY A 106 5.83 3.04 14.59
CA GLY A 106 6.92 3.95 14.98
C GLY A 106 8.35 3.39 14.87
N ARG A 107 8.54 2.24 14.20
CA ARG A 107 9.77 1.44 14.28
C ARG A 107 10.18 0.75 12.98
N LEU A 108 9.42 0.87 11.90
CA LEU A 108 9.80 0.26 10.63
C LEU A 108 10.87 1.10 9.95
N THR A 109 12.08 0.58 9.94
CA THR A 109 13.24 1.22 9.35
C THR A 109 13.44 0.78 7.90
N LEU A 110 14.24 1.55 7.14
CA LEU A 110 14.67 1.23 5.78
C LEU A 110 15.12 -0.23 5.62
N ASP A 111 15.99 -0.69 6.53
CA ASP A 111 16.51 -2.04 6.62
C ASP A 111 15.43 -3.12 6.72
N TYR A 112 14.33 -2.85 7.43
CA TYR A 112 13.19 -3.77 7.49
C TYR A 112 12.48 -3.90 6.13
N PHE A 113 12.25 -2.79 5.42
CA PHE A 113 11.59 -2.85 4.11
C PHE A 113 12.43 -3.62 3.08
N PHE A 114 13.75 -3.41 3.08
CA PHE A 114 14.67 -4.16 2.21
C PHE A 114 14.84 -5.61 2.64
N TYR A 115 14.79 -5.89 3.94
CA TYR A 115 14.71 -7.26 4.43
C TYR A 115 13.49 -7.96 3.84
N MET A 116 12.30 -7.34 3.93
CA MET A 116 11.07 -7.93 3.38
C MET A 116 11.12 -8.10 1.86
N ARG A 117 11.83 -7.26 1.10
CA ARG A 117 12.09 -7.49 -0.34
C ARG A 117 12.88 -8.78 -0.65
N LYS A 118 13.74 -9.25 0.26
CA LYS A 118 14.58 -10.45 0.08
C LYS A 118 13.99 -11.69 0.76
N TYR A 119 13.27 -11.46 1.85
CA TYR A 119 12.66 -12.47 2.72
C TYR A 119 11.14 -12.37 2.68
N TYR A 120 10.58 -12.02 1.51
CA TYR A 120 9.13 -11.96 1.27
C TYR A 120 8.47 -13.34 1.35
N SER A 121 9.24 -14.42 1.38
CA SER A 121 8.72 -15.76 1.53
C SER A 121 9.58 -16.58 2.48
N SER A 122 8.89 -17.33 3.34
CA SER A 122 9.48 -18.18 4.37
C SER A 122 8.59 -19.39 4.66
N PRO A 123 9.17 -20.57 4.90
CA PRO A 123 8.39 -21.75 5.26
C PRO A 123 7.76 -21.58 6.63
N LEU A 124 6.49 -21.98 6.76
CA LEU A 124 5.80 -22.08 8.04
C LEU A 124 5.78 -23.52 8.54
N SER A 125 5.90 -23.68 9.86
CA SER A 125 5.47 -24.90 10.53
C SER A 125 3.95 -25.09 10.40
N GLU A 126 3.46 -26.32 10.61
CA GLU A 126 2.03 -26.62 10.58
C GLU A 126 1.21 -25.78 11.58
N GLU A 127 1.78 -25.47 12.74
CA GLU A 127 1.13 -24.62 13.74
C GLU A 127 1.08 -23.15 13.29
N GLU A 128 2.15 -22.62 12.70
CA GLU A 128 2.19 -21.28 12.13
C GLU A 128 1.22 -21.13 10.95
N TYR A 129 1.17 -22.14 10.07
CA TYR A 129 0.21 -22.20 8.98
C TYR A 129 -1.23 -22.09 9.50
N LYS A 130 -1.59 -22.92 10.49
CA LYS A 130 -2.94 -22.87 11.10
C LYS A 130 -3.22 -21.52 11.74
N ARG A 131 -2.26 -20.93 12.44
CA ARG A 131 -2.39 -19.58 13.03
C ARG A 131 -2.65 -18.53 11.95
N PHE A 132 -1.95 -18.57 10.82
CA PHE A 132 -2.16 -17.64 9.73
C PHE A 132 -3.54 -17.81 9.07
N VAL A 133 -3.99 -19.06 8.86
CA VAL A 133 -5.34 -19.32 8.33
C VAL A 133 -6.42 -18.83 9.31
N HIS A 134 -6.26 -19.05 10.62
CA HIS A 134 -7.16 -18.48 11.63
C HIS A 134 -7.13 -16.94 11.63
N PHE A 135 -5.96 -16.32 11.45
CA PHE A 135 -5.86 -14.87 11.33
C PHE A 135 -6.63 -14.35 10.11
N CYS A 136 -6.55 -15.02 8.96
CA CYS A 136 -7.37 -14.71 7.78
C CYS A 136 -8.86 -14.84 8.09
N HIS A 137 -9.28 -15.87 8.82
CA HIS A 137 -10.67 -16.03 9.24
C HIS A 137 -11.15 -14.88 10.14
N ILE A 138 -10.34 -14.49 11.15
CA ILE A 138 -10.65 -13.34 12.03
C ILE A 138 -10.80 -12.06 11.21
N LEU A 139 -9.90 -11.83 10.25
CA LEU A 139 -9.97 -10.71 9.32
C LEU A 139 -11.28 -10.73 8.52
N SER A 140 -11.65 -11.87 7.90
CA SER A 140 -12.92 -12.02 7.18
C SER A 140 -14.11 -11.71 8.07
N CYS A 141 -14.17 -12.28 9.28
CA CYS A 141 -15.25 -12.00 10.23
C CYS A 141 -15.36 -10.52 10.57
N ARG A 142 -14.25 -9.77 10.62
CA ARG A 142 -14.29 -8.32 10.85
C ARG A 142 -14.83 -7.54 9.66
N VAL A 143 -14.52 -7.98 8.45
CA VAL A 143 -15.02 -7.37 7.21
C VAL A 143 -16.52 -7.60 7.06
N ASP A 144 -16.96 -8.83 7.34
CA ASP A 144 -18.34 -9.30 7.16
C ASP A 144 -19.32 -8.79 8.23
N LEU A 145 -18.82 -8.16 9.31
CA LEU A 145 -19.66 -7.58 10.35
C LEU A 145 -20.59 -6.51 9.76
N SER A 146 -21.90 -6.68 9.94
CA SER A 146 -22.96 -5.79 9.43
C SER A 146 -22.83 -4.34 9.93
N CYS A 147 -22.20 -4.13 11.10
CA CYS A 147 -21.91 -2.80 11.61
C CYS A 147 -20.62 -2.24 11.01
N ALA A 148 -20.74 -1.19 10.19
CA ALA A 148 -19.58 -0.53 9.56
C ALA A 148 -18.78 0.37 10.53
N PHE A 149 -19.28 0.62 11.74
CA PHE A 149 -18.63 1.50 12.70
C PHE A 149 -17.25 0.96 13.11
N LEU A 150 -16.19 1.75 12.90
CA LEU A 150 -14.80 1.41 13.23
C LEU A 150 -14.27 0.10 12.60
N ARG A 151 -14.90 -0.42 11.54
CA ARG A 151 -14.44 -1.63 10.82
C ARG A 151 -12.99 -1.46 10.34
N ARG A 152 -12.70 -0.31 9.73
CA ARG A 152 -11.36 0.06 9.25
C ARG A 152 -10.33 0.01 10.37
N GLU A 153 -10.63 0.60 11.52
CA GLU A 153 -9.72 0.64 12.66
C GLU A 153 -9.45 -0.77 13.19
N SER A 154 -10.49 -1.59 13.30
CA SER A 154 -10.38 -2.97 13.76
C SER A 154 -9.48 -3.81 12.84
N VAL A 155 -9.67 -3.72 11.52
CA VAL A 155 -8.79 -4.37 10.53
C VAL A 155 -7.37 -3.85 10.65
N MET A 156 -7.19 -2.52 10.75
CA MET A 156 -5.89 -1.90 10.90
C MET A 156 -5.15 -2.40 12.15
N TYR A 157 -5.82 -2.54 13.31
CA TYR A 157 -5.20 -3.09 14.52
C TYR A 157 -4.78 -4.55 14.37
N LEU A 158 -5.58 -5.38 13.70
CA LEU A 158 -5.21 -6.76 13.39
C LEU A 158 -3.99 -6.82 12.46
N LEU A 159 -3.97 -6.00 11.41
CA LEU A 159 -2.81 -5.89 10.52
C LEU A 159 -1.56 -5.38 11.26
N ARG A 160 -1.72 -4.48 12.24
CA ARG A 160 -0.60 -4.02 13.08
C ARG A 160 0.03 -5.17 13.85
N VAL A 161 -0.78 -6.05 14.45
CA VAL A 161 -0.26 -7.25 15.12
C VAL A 161 0.50 -8.13 14.14
N TYR A 162 -0.06 -8.39 12.97
CA TYR A 162 0.59 -9.19 11.92
C TYR A 162 1.94 -8.63 11.46
N TYR A 163 2.00 -7.34 11.12
CA TYR A 163 3.27 -6.70 10.73
C TYR A 163 4.26 -6.59 11.88
N TRP A 164 3.78 -6.50 13.12
CA TRP A 164 4.64 -6.55 14.30
C TRP A 164 5.34 -7.91 14.44
N ASP A 165 4.62 -9.01 14.23
CA ASP A 165 5.21 -10.36 14.27
C ASP A 165 6.31 -10.53 13.20
N LEU A 166 6.08 -10.01 11.99
CA LEU A 166 7.10 -9.98 10.94
C LEU A 166 8.31 -9.13 11.34
N TYR A 167 8.08 -7.99 12.00
CA TYR A 167 9.15 -7.13 12.50
C TYR A 167 9.94 -7.77 13.66
N VAL A 168 9.30 -8.54 14.53
CA VAL A 168 9.97 -9.35 15.55
C VAL A 168 10.81 -10.45 14.91
N GLY A 169 10.28 -11.13 13.88
CA GLY A 169 11.04 -12.11 13.09
C GLY A 169 12.28 -11.49 12.44
N TYR A 170 12.14 -10.28 11.90
CA TYR A 170 13.26 -9.48 11.39
C TYR A 170 14.33 -9.23 12.46
N LYS A 171 13.94 -8.70 13.64
CA LYS A 171 14.87 -8.40 14.74
C LYS A 171 15.53 -9.65 15.33
N SER A 172 14.83 -10.77 15.29
CA SER A 172 15.34 -12.06 15.76
C SER A 172 16.35 -12.72 14.80
N ASN A 173 16.56 -12.15 13.61
CA ASN A 173 17.50 -12.67 12.61
C ASN A 173 18.66 -11.69 12.31
N PRO A 174 19.59 -11.46 13.26
CA PRO A 174 20.66 -10.47 13.11
C PRO A 174 21.61 -10.75 11.95
N LYS A 175 21.79 -12.02 11.55
CA LYS A 175 22.60 -12.39 10.38
C LYS A 175 21.93 -11.95 9.07
N ALA A 176 20.62 -12.14 8.95
CA ALA A 176 19.89 -11.69 7.78
C ALA A 176 19.81 -10.16 7.71
N MET A 177 19.65 -9.47 8.86
CA MET A 177 19.76 -8.01 8.98
C MET A 177 21.11 -7.51 8.45
N ALA A 178 22.21 -8.11 8.90
CA ALA A 178 23.55 -7.75 8.46
C ALA A 178 23.81 -8.06 6.97
N SER A 179 23.04 -8.99 6.38
CA SER A 179 23.14 -9.37 4.96
C SER A 179 22.33 -8.47 4.03
N VAL A 180 21.52 -7.54 4.56
CA VAL A 180 20.81 -6.53 3.77
C VAL A 180 21.84 -5.57 3.20
N LYS A 181 22.31 -5.86 1.99
CA LYS A 181 23.19 -4.96 1.25
C LYS A 181 22.34 -3.89 0.58
N PHE A 182 22.58 -2.65 0.97
CA PHE A 182 21.97 -1.50 0.30
C PHE A 182 22.76 -1.17 -0.96
N VAL A 183 22.08 -1.03 -2.09
CA VAL A 183 22.60 -0.15 -3.13
C VAL A 183 22.29 1.28 -2.67
N ARG A 184 23.30 2.16 -2.62
CA ARG A 184 23.17 3.55 -2.13
C ARG A 184 21.94 4.27 -2.70
N LYS A 185 21.66 4.05 -3.99
CA LYS A 185 20.50 4.62 -4.69
C LYS A 185 19.16 4.14 -4.12
N GLU A 186 19.02 2.84 -3.83
CA GLU A 186 17.76 2.28 -3.31
C GLU A 186 17.42 2.84 -1.91
N LYS A 187 18.44 2.98 -1.04
CA LYS A 187 18.26 3.61 0.27
C LYS A 187 17.71 5.03 0.14
N GLN A 188 18.30 5.81 -0.75
CA GLN A 188 17.89 7.20 -1.00
C GLN A 188 16.47 7.27 -1.60
N VAL A 189 16.08 6.35 -2.49
CA VAL A 189 14.71 6.31 -3.05
C VAL A 189 13.68 6.06 -1.95
N PHE A 190 13.91 5.09 -1.07
CA PHE A 190 12.98 4.82 0.02
C PHE A 190 12.94 5.95 1.04
N GLU A 191 14.10 6.50 1.41
CA GLU A 191 14.19 7.64 2.33
C GLU A 191 13.37 8.83 1.80
N PHE A 192 13.44 9.11 0.49
CA PHE A 192 12.58 10.10 -0.15
C PHE A 192 11.09 9.80 0.06
N PHE A 193 10.64 8.57 -0.26
CA PHE A 193 9.22 8.24 -0.09
C PHE A 193 8.77 8.34 1.35
N TYR A 194 9.56 7.84 2.30
CA TYR A 194 9.34 7.99 3.74
C TYR A 194 9.12 9.46 4.11
N LEU A 195 10.01 10.35 3.68
CA LEU A 195 9.87 11.78 3.91
C LEU A 195 8.62 12.36 3.24
N VAL A 196 8.27 11.93 2.02
CA VAL A 196 7.03 12.37 1.35
C VAL A 196 5.82 12.00 2.20
N ILE A 197 5.73 10.78 2.72
CA ILE A 197 4.62 10.37 3.58
C ILE A 197 4.56 11.25 4.84
N GLU A 198 5.71 11.56 5.45
CA GLU A 198 5.76 12.36 6.68
C GLU A 198 5.47 13.85 6.44
N TYR A 199 5.91 14.41 5.30
CA TYR A 199 5.96 15.86 5.07
C TYR A 199 5.15 16.37 3.86
N HIS A 200 4.39 15.54 3.15
CA HIS A 200 3.61 15.96 1.97
C HIS A 200 2.55 17.03 2.25
N THR A 201 2.08 17.17 3.50
CA THR A 201 1.23 18.29 3.94
C THR A 201 2.05 19.50 4.35
N ILE A 202 3.26 19.31 4.87
CA ILE A 202 4.12 20.37 5.40
C ILE A 202 4.80 21.14 4.27
N SER A 203 5.42 20.44 3.32
CA SER A 203 6.16 21.05 2.21
C SER A 203 5.93 20.34 0.89
N ARG A 204 5.82 21.14 -0.17
CA ARG A 204 5.66 20.68 -1.56
C ARG A 204 6.91 20.90 -2.40
N ASP A 205 7.97 21.46 -1.81
CA ASP A 205 9.19 21.80 -2.52
C ASP A 205 10.15 20.60 -2.52
N VAL A 206 10.66 20.22 -3.70
CA VAL A 206 11.69 19.17 -3.81
C VAL A 206 12.93 19.54 -3.01
N ALA A 207 13.26 20.84 -2.91
CA ALA A 207 14.42 21.29 -2.16
C ALA A 207 14.34 20.95 -0.66
N PHE A 208 13.14 20.98 -0.08
CA PHE A 208 12.93 20.57 1.32
C PHE A 208 13.33 19.11 1.57
N TYR A 209 12.91 18.20 0.68
CA TYR A 209 13.23 16.79 0.78
C TYR A 209 14.71 16.51 0.49
N ALA A 210 15.27 17.22 -0.50
CA ALA A 210 16.67 17.09 -0.86
C ALA A 210 17.59 17.55 0.28
N ASP A 211 17.24 18.64 0.97
CA ASP A 211 17.95 19.14 2.15
C ASP A 211 17.92 18.13 3.30
N LYS A 212 16.74 17.57 3.62
CA LYS A 212 16.59 16.49 4.62
C LYS A 212 17.44 15.26 4.33
N MET A 213 17.68 14.97 3.05
CA MET A 213 18.49 13.84 2.58
C MET A 213 19.97 14.21 2.33
N CYS A 214 20.37 15.46 2.59
CA CYS A 214 21.72 15.99 2.32
C CYS A 214 22.19 15.77 0.87
N ILE A 215 21.31 15.98 -0.12
CA ILE A 215 21.58 15.86 -1.56
C ILE A 215 21.05 17.06 -2.33
N SER A 216 21.48 17.23 -3.60
CA SER A 216 20.94 18.31 -4.43
C SER A 216 19.53 17.98 -4.96
N PRO A 217 18.63 18.97 -5.12
CA PRO A 217 17.29 18.74 -5.68
C PRO A 217 17.31 18.13 -7.08
N LYS A 218 18.32 18.50 -7.88
CA LYS A 218 18.57 17.93 -9.22
C LYS A 218 18.92 16.45 -9.13
N TYR A 219 19.83 16.07 -8.22
CA TYR A 219 20.19 14.67 -8.00
C TYR A 219 18.99 13.87 -7.47
N LEU A 220 18.24 14.41 -6.51
CA LEU A 220 17.03 13.76 -5.99
C LEU A 220 16.02 13.50 -7.13
N THR A 221 15.75 14.50 -7.96
CA THR A 221 14.82 14.35 -9.08
C THR A 221 15.29 13.27 -10.05
N MET A 222 16.57 13.29 -10.46
CA MET A 222 17.15 12.27 -11.33
C MET A 222 17.05 10.88 -10.70
N LEU A 223 17.45 10.74 -9.43
CA LEU A 223 17.39 9.47 -8.70
C LEU A 223 15.97 8.88 -8.69
N ILE A 224 14.95 9.69 -8.38
CA ILE A 224 13.56 9.21 -8.31
C ILE A 224 13.02 8.90 -9.71
N THR A 225 13.32 9.72 -10.71
CA THR A 225 12.93 9.45 -12.10
C THR A 225 13.54 8.15 -12.61
N ASP A 226 14.84 7.94 -12.40
CA ASP A 226 15.55 6.72 -12.84
C ASP A 226 14.96 5.44 -12.24
N ASN A 227 14.42 5.52 -11.01
CA ASN A 227 13.92 4.35 -10.28
C ASN A 227 12.40 4.16 -10.36
N THR A 228 11.64 5.19 -10.72
CA THR A 228 10.16 5.16 -10.64
C THR A 228 9.46 5.59 -11.93
N GLY A 229 10.21 6.12 -12.90
CA GLY A 229 9.65 6.70 -14.13
C GLY A 229 8.96 8.06 -13.93
N ARG A 230 8.86 8.57 -12.70
CA ARG A 230 8.25 9.86 -12.36
C ARG A 230 9.21 10.71 -11.54
N SER A 231 9.13 12.02 -11.70
CA SER A 231 9.95 12.97 -10.95
C SER A 231 9.57 13.01 -9.45
N ALA A 232 10.53 13.42 -8.62
CA ALA A 232 10.29 13.67 -7.19
C ALA A 232 9.12 14.65 -6.97
N LYS A 233 9.01 15.69 -7.80
CA LYS A 233 7.93 16.68 -7.72
C LYS A 233 6.55 16.04 -7.95
N GLU A 234 6.44 15.16 -8.94
CA GLU A 234 5.18 14.47 -9.23
C GLU A 234 4.74 13.58 -8.08
N TRP A 235 5.67 12.87 -7.44
CA TRP A 235 5.36 12.07 -6.25
C TRP A 235 4.90 12.93 -5.07
N ILE A 236 5.59 14.03 -4.76
CA ILE A 236 5.17 14.93 -3.68
C ILE A 236 3.75 15.45 -3.94
N VAL A 237 3.47 15.89 -5.17
CA VAL A 237 2.17 16.40 -5.58
C VAL A 237 1.08 15.33 -5.46
N GLU A 238 1.35 14.11 -5.90
CA GLU A 238 0.42 12.97 -5.80
C GLU A 238 -0.02 12.74 -4.35
N TYR A 239 0.95 12.62 -3.43
CA TYR A 239 0.67 12.39 -2.02
C TYR A 239 -0.09 13.55 -1.39
N THR A 240 0.24 14.81 -1.71
CA THR A 240 -0.55 15.96 -1.27
C THR A 240 -2.00 15.88 -1.76
N ILE A 241 -2.23 15.53 -3.03
CA ILE A 241 -3.59 15.43 -3.58
C ILE A 241 -4.37 14.31 -2.91
N LEU A 242 -3.73 13.16 -2.69
CA LEU A 242 -4.34 12.04 -1.98
C LEU A 242 -4.80 12.49 -0.60
N GLU A 243 -3.97 13.20 0.15
CA GLU A 243 -4.34 13.70 1.48
C GLU A 243 -5.51 14.69 1.44
N ILE A 244 -5.52 15.63 0.49
CA ILE A 244 -6.66 16.54 0.31
C ILE A 244 -7.93 15.72 0.01
N LYS A 245 -7.88 14.74 -0.90
CA LYS A 245 -9.03 13.87 -1.22
C LYS A 245 -9.52 13.12 0.01
N VAL A 246 -8.61 12.66 0.87
CA VAL A 246 -8.93 11.95 2.12
C VAL A 246 -9.69 12.87 3.07
N LEU A 247 -9.20 14.09 3.30
CA LEU A 247 -9.86 15.05 4.17
C LEU A 247 -11.20 15.55 3.60
N LEU A 248 -11.33 15.63 2.28
CA LEU A 248 -12.59 16.04 1.64
C LEU A 248 -13.71 15.01 1.80
N LYS A 249 -13.39 13.72 2.04
CA LYS A 249 -14.35 12.64 2.29
C LYS A 249 -14.95 12.65 3.70
N ASP A 250 -14.44 13.47 4.61
CA ASP A 250 -15.09 13.70 5.91
C ASP A 250 -16.07 14.87 5.77
N SER A 251 -17.37 14.57 5.86
CA SER A 251 -18.44 15.57 5.74
C SER A 251 -18.44 16.59 6.88
N ASN A 252 -17.83 16.26 8.02
CA ASN A 252 -17.77 17.13 9.19
C ASN A 252 -16.62 18.14 9.10
N LEU A 253 -15.67 17.96 8.17
CA LEU A 253 -14.57 18.90 7.98
C LEU A 253 -14.97 20.06 7.06
N GLU A 254 -14.99 21.27 7.59
CA GLU A 254 -15.10 22.46 6.76
C GLU A 254 -13.90 22.58 5.80
N ILE A 255 -14.11 23.15 4.61
CA ILE A 255 -13.02 23.37 3.64
C ILE A 255 -11.87 24.20 4.24
N LYS A 256 -12.16 25.14 5.14
CA LYS A 256 -11.14 25.93 5.85
C LYS A 256 -10.23 25.06 6.74
N GLU A 257 -10.81 24.03 7.37
CA GLU A 257 -10.05 23.08 8.18
C GLU A 257 -9.18 22.18 7.31
N VAL A 258 -9.66 21.77 6.12
CA VAL A 258 -8.84 21.05 5.13
C VAL A 258 -7.63 21.88 4.69
N VAL A 259 -7.81 23.18 4.45
CA VAL A 259 -6.72 24.12 4.10
C VAL A 259 -5.67 24.18 5.22
N SER A 260 -6.12 24.28 6.47
CA SER A 260 -5.26 24.31 7.67
C SER A 260 -4.44 23.02 7.79
N ARG A 261 -5.10 21.86 7.74
CA ARG A 261 -4.45 20.53 7.89
C ARG A 261 -3.47 20.19 6.78
N THR A 262 -3.69 20.75 5.59
CA THR A 262 -2.80 20.56 4.45
C THR A 262 -1.81 21.70 4.29
N ASN A 263 -1.70 22.63 5.25
CA ASN A 263 -0.73 23.72 5.27
C ASN A 263 -0.73 24.56 3.97
N PHE A 264 -1.89 24.85 3.39
CA PHE A 264 -2.00 25.86 2.33
C PHE A 264 -2.24 27.23 2.93
N GLN A 265 -1.61 28.26 2.36
CA GLN A 265 -1.75 29.64 2.81
C GLN A 265 -3.18 30.20 2.69
N SER A 266 -3.97 29.67 1.75
CA SER A 266 -5.35 30.09 1.55
C SER A 266 -6.17 29.02 0.85
N ASN A 267 -7.50 29.11 1.00
CA ASN A 267 -8.45 28.28 0.26
C ASN A 267 -8.29 28.42 -1.27
N SER A 268 -8.04 29.64 -1.74
CA SER A 268 -7.83 29.92 -3.17
C SER A 268 -6.61 29.18 -3.72
N THR A 269 -5.51 29.14 -2.94
CA THR A 269 -4.28 28.43 -3.32
C THR A 269 -4.51 26.92 -3.36
N MET A 270 -5.14 26.35 -2.33
CA MET A 270 -5.48 24.92 -2.29
C MET A 270 -6.41 24.54 -3.44
N THR A 271 -7.46 25.32 -3.68
CA THR A 271 -8.45 25.06 -4.74
C THR A 271 -7.80 25.08 -6.12
N ARG A 272 -6.92 26.05 -6.39
CA ARG A 272 -6.16 26.13 -7.65
C ARG A 272 -5.23 24.93 -7.81
N PHE A 273 -4.51 24.56 -6.77
CA PHE A 273 -3.62 23.39 -6.76
C PHE A 273 -4.40 22.11 -7.05
N PHE A 274 -5.48 21.87 -6.31
CA PHE A 274 -6.32 20.69 -6.46
C PHE A 274 -6.90 20.60 -7.88
N ARG A 275 -7.54 21.67 -8.36
CA ARG A 275 -8.14 21.71 -9.71
C ARG A 275 -7.11 21.49 -10.81
N LYS A 276 -5.91 22.05 -10.67
CA LYS A 276 -4.82 21.85 -11.65
C LYS A 276 -4.48 20.37 -11.84
N HIS A 277 -4.57 19.57 -10.78
CA HIS A 277 -4.13 18.18 -10.80
C HIS A 277 -5.27 17.15 -10.83
N THR A 278 -6.49 17.54 -10.49
CA THR A 278 -7.67 16.63 -10.50
C THR A 278 -8.71 16.99 -11.55
N GLY A 279 -8.61 18.17 -12.17
CA GLY A 279 -9.58 18.68 -13.14
C GLY A 279 -10.82 19.33 -12.52
N THR A 280 -11.01 19.25 -11.20
CA THR A 280 -12.22 19.76 -10.51
C THR A 280 -11.88 20.49 -9.21
N THR A 281 -12.78 21.32 -8.70
CA THR A 281 -12.57 22.00 -7.41
C THR A 281 -12.74 21.04 -6.21
N PRO A 282 -12.17 21.37 -5.03
CA PRO A 282 -12.42 20.60 -3.80
C PRO A 282 -13.91 20.47 -3.47
N SER A 283 -14.70 21.53 -3.68
CA SER A 283 -16.14 21.52 -3.44
C SER A 283 -16.87 20.61 -4.44
N GLU A 284 -16.59 20.73 -5.75
CA GLU A 284 -17.17 19.82 -6.77
C GLU A 284 -16.79 18.35 -6.54
N TYR A 285 -15.56 18.10 -6.10
CA TYR A 285 -15.12 16.77 -5.73
C TYR A 285 -15.89 16.24 -4.52
N ARG A 286 -16.10 17.08 -3.50
CA ARG A 286 -16.85 16.74 -2.30
C ARG A 286 -18.33 16.49 -2.61
N GLU A 287 -18.98 17.37 -3.38
CA GLU A 287 -20.38 17.21 -3.78
C GLU A 287 -20.60 15.87 -4.48
N ARG A 288 -19.72 15.48 -5.41
CA ARG A 288 -19.81 14.17 -6.08
C ARG A 288 -19.63 12.95 -5.16
N MET A 289 -19.15 13.12 -3.94
CA MET A 289 -19.00 12.03 -2.96
C MET A 289 -20.24 11.89 -2.05
N PHE A 290 -21.06 12.94 -1.93
CA PHE A 290 -22.19 13.03 -0.99
C PHE A 290 -23.55 13.24 -1.66
N VAL A 291 -23.57 13.35 -2.99
CA VAL A 291 -24.78 13.38 -3.83
C VAL A 291 -25.09 11.98 -4.33
#